data_AF-A0A8T6ERA2-F1
#
_entry.id   AF-A0A8T6ERA2-F1
#
_cell.length_a   1.000
_cell.length_b   1.000
_cell.length_c   1.000
_cell.angle_alpha   90.00
_cell.angle_beta   90.00
_cell.angle_gamma   90.00
#
_symmetry.space_group_name_H-M   'P 1'
#
loop_
_entity.id
_entity.type
_entity.pdbx_description
1 polymer ?
#
loop_
_entity_poly.entity_id
_entity_poly.type
_entity_poly.pdbx_seq_one_letter_code
_entity_poly.pdbx_strand_id
1 'polypeptide(L)'
;MAWYDLLDCELGTLFVGGSGAGLHRVNFLRGEHALDDEVLSLEADTGEAAEQDSDAARPALETLAAYFGGAPGAFDDPCALPLAPRGTDFQQRVWEQLRAIPT
;
A
#
# COMPACT_ATOMS: atom_id res chain seq x y z
N MET A 1 1.48 -9.80 -12.17
CA MET A 1 0.50 -8.76 -12.51
C MET A 1 0.35 -7.84 -11.32
N ALA A 2 0.33 -6.53 -11.57
CA ALA A 2 0.12 -5.54 -10.52
C ALA A 2 -1.39 -5.29 -10.34
N TRP A 3 -1.79 -5.06 -9.11
CA TRP A 3 -3.17 -4.81 -8.71
C TRP A 3 -3.23 -3.52 -7.91
N TYR A 4 -4.36 -2.82 -7.99
CA TYR A 4 -4.65 -1.72 -7.08
C TYR A 4 -6.14 -1.69 -6.72
N ASP A 5 -6.45 -1.03 -5.61
CA ASP A 5 -7.81 -0.57 -5.34
C ASP A 5 -7.78 0.67 -4.44
N LEU A 6 -8.96 1.24 -4.21
CA LEU A 6 -9.14 2.45 -3.42
C LEU A 6 -9.82 2.15 -2.09
N LEU A 7 -9.37 2.83 -1.04
CA LEU A 7 -9.98 2.78 0.30
C LEU A 7 -10.33 4.19 0.76
N ASP A 8 -11.60 4.45 1.02
CA ASP A 8 -12.03 5.69 1.67
C ASP A 8 -11.85 5.57 3.19
N CYS A 9 -11.19 6.56 3.79
CA CYS A 9 -11.12 6.71 5.25
C CYS A 9 -11.32 8.17 5.67
N GLU A 10 -11.37 8.42 6.98
CA GLU A 10 -11.60 9.77 7.54
C GLU A 10 -10.56 10.82 7.11
N LEU A 11 -9.36 10.39 6.70
CA LEU A 11 -8.28 11.27 6.24
C LEU A 11 -8.31 11.52 4.71
N GLY A 12 -9.19 10.83 3.98
CA GLY A 12 -9.33 10.89 2.53
C GLY A 12 -9.26 9.52 1.87
N THR A 13 -9.24 9.50 0.53
CA THR A 13 -9.13 8.28 -0.27
C THR A 13 -7.67 7.84 -0.37
N LEU A 14 -7.39 6.61 0.04
CA LEU A 14 -6.10 5.94 -0.17
C LEU A 14 -6.12 5.15 -1.47
N PHE A 15 -5.04 5.30 -2.23
CA PHE A 15 -4.62 4.33 -3.22
C PHE A 15 -3.82 3.22 -2.54
N VAL A 16 -4.18 1.97 -2.82
CA VAL A 16 -3.51 0.77 -2.28
C VAL A 16 -3.11 -0.10 -3.46
N GLY A 17 -1.80 -0.22 -3.69
CA GLY A 17 -1.24 -0.89 -4.87
C GLY A 17 -0.21 -1.95 -4.51
N GLY A 18 -0.28 -3.09 -5.18
CA GLY A 18 0.58 -4.23 -4.94
C GLY A 18 0.83 -5.10 -6.17
N SER A 19 1.58 -6.19 -5.96
CA SER A 19 1.77 -7.24 -6.95
C SER A 19 1.90 -8.60 -6.26
N GLY A 20 2.23 -9.66 -7.00
CA GLY A 20 2.54 -10.97 -6.42
C GLY A 20 3.70 -10.97 -5.42
N ALA A 21 4.53 -9.93 -5.40
CA ALA A 21 5.61 -9.76 -4.41
C ALA A 21 5.13 -9.16 -3.08
N GLY A 22 3.93 -8.57 -3.05
CA GLY A 22 3.37 -7.89 -1.88
C GLY A 22 2.91 -6.47 -2.18
N LEU A 23 2.66 -5.70 -1.12
CA LEU A 23 2.23 -4.31 -1.18
C LEU A 23 3.40 -3.40 -1.55
N HIS A 24 3.23 -2.58 -2.59
CA HIS A 24 4.26 -1.65 -3.07
C HIS A 24 3.98 -0.22 -2.61
N ARG A 25 2.71 0.22 -2.68
CA ARG A 25 2.35 1.63 -2.51
C ARG A 25 1.06 1.79 -1.72
N VAL A 26 1.07 2.73 -0.78
CA VAL A 26 -0.10 3.19 -0.02
C VAL A 26 0.02 4.71 0.12
N ASN A 27 -0.82 5.47 -0.59
CA ASN A 27 -0.76 6.93 -0.58
C ASN A 27 -2.16 7.54 -0.60
N PHE A 28 -2.30 8.74 -0.05
CA PHE A 28 -3.52 9.52 -0.20
C PHE A 28 -3.58 10.14 -1.60
N LEU A 29 -4.71 9.95 -2.29
CA LEU A 29 -4.98 10.65 -3.54
C LEU A 29 -5.16 12.15 -3.26
N ARG A 30 -4.40 12.99 -3.97
CA ARG A 30 -4.45 14.45 -3.84
C ARG A 30 -4.36 15.14 -5.20
N GLY A 31 -5.49 15.68 -5.66
CA GLY A 31 -5.60 16.41 -6.93
C GLY A 31 -6.32 15.63 -8.02
N GLU A 32 -6.56 16.27 -9.16
CA GLU A 32 -7.40 15.75 -10.24
C GLU A 32 -6.79 14.55 -10.99
N HIS A 33 -5.46 14.46 -11.08
CA HIS A 33 -4.75 13.36 -11.76
C HIS A 33 -4.09 12.35 -10.82
N ALA A 34 -4.45 12.40 -9.52
CA ALA A 34 -3.75 11.62 -8.51
C ALA A 34 -3.85 10.11 -8.76
N LEU A 35 -4.97 9.61 -9.29
CA LEU A 35 -5.12 8.18 -9.56
C LEU A 35 -4.17 7.72 -10.68
N ASP A 36 -4.14 8.45 -11.80
CA ASP A 36 -3.31 8.09 -12.96
C ASP A 36 -1.82 8.13 -12.60
N ASP A 37 -1.39 9.15 -11.85
CA ASP A 37 0.00 9.27 -11.37
C ASP A 37 0.41 8.09 -10.48
N GLU A 38 -0.50 7.63 -9.61
CA GLU A 38 -0.26 6.51 -8.70
C GLU A 38 -0.24 5.16 -9.42
N VAL A 39 -1.10 4.96 -10.43
CA VAL A 39 -1.08 3.80 -11.32
C VAL A 39 0.23 3.75 -12.10
N LEU A 40 0.62 4.84 -12.77
CA LEU A 40 1.89 4.91 -13.52
C LEU A 40 3.10 4.62 -12.63
N SER A 41 3.11 5.14 -11.40
CA SER A 41 4.17 4.87 -10.44
C SER A 41 4.22 3.40 -10.02
N LEU A 42 3.07 2.76 -9.80
CA LEU A 42 2.97 1.34 -9.47
C LEU A 42 3.49 0.46 -10.62
N GLU A 43 3.13 0.79 -11.86
CA GLU A 43 3.61 0.07 -13.04
C GLU A 43 5.13 0.20 -13.18
N ALA A 44 5.69 1.38 -12.93
CA ALA A 44 7.13 1.59 -12.95
C ALA A 44 7.86 0.79 -11.85
N ASP A 45 7.28 0.71 -10.65
CA ASP A 45 7.85 0.00 -9.50
C ASP A 45 7.84 -1.52 -9.67
N THR A 46 6.75 -2.04 -10.22
CA THR A 46 6.50 -3.48 -10.42
C THR A 46 7.05 -4.00 -11.75
N GLY A 47 7.15 -3.15 -12.78
CA GLY A 47 7.45 -3.55 -14.16
C GLY A 47 6.29 -4.29 -14.84
N GLU A 48 5.08 -4.23 -14.28
CA GLU A 48 3.89 -4.93 -14.76
C GLU A 48 2.74 -3.92 -14.97
N ALA A 49 1.83 -4.22 -15.90
CA ALA A 49 0.61 -3.43 -16.03
C ALA A 49 -0.26 -3.58 -14.76
N ALA A 50 -0.82 -2.47 -14.30
CA ALA A 50 -1.65 -2.42 -13.11
C ALA A 50 -3.13 -2.40 -13.48
N GLU A 51 -3.92 -3.23 -12.81
CA GLU A 51 -5.38 -3.22 -12.95
C GLU A 51 -6.08 -3.01 -11.61
N GLN A 52 -7.29 -2.45 -11.67
CA GLN A 52 -8.12 -2.37 -10.48
C GLN A 52 -8.68 -3.76 -10.17
N ASP A 53 -8.26 -4.33 -9.04
CA ASP A 53 -8.66 -5.66 -8.61
C ASP A 53 -8.89 -5.68 -7.09
N SER A 54 -10.17 -5.57 -6.70
CA SER A 54 -10.61 -5.61 -5.31
C SER A 54 -10.34 -6.97 -4.63
N ASP A 55 -10.30 -8.07 -5.39
CA ASP A 55 -10.08 -9.40 -4.83
C ASP A 55 -8.61 -9.59 -4.45
N ALA A 56 -7.69 -9.17 -5.33
CA ALA A 56 -6.26 -9.16 -5.04
C ALA A 56 -5.89 -8.15 -3.94
N ALA A 57 -6.55 -6.98 -3.91
CA ALA A 57 -6.28 -5.94 -2.93
C ALA A 57 -6.88 -6.21 -1.54
N ARG A 58 -7.88 -7.09 -1.45
CA ARG A 58 -8.69 -7.33 -0.24
C ARG A 58 -7.89 -7.47 1.06
N PRO A 59 -6.82 -8.29 1.14
CA PRO A 59 -6.08 -8.44 2.40
C PRO A 59 -5.47 -7.12 2.89
N ALA A 60 -4.98 -6.28 1.96
CA ALA A 60 -4.44 -4.97 2.27
C ALA A 60 -5.55 -3.99 2.69
N LEU A 61 -6.67 -3.99 1.97
CA LEU A 61 -7.83 -3.12 2.28
C LEU A 61 -8.41 -3.42 3.66
N GLU A 62 -8.61 -4.70 4.01
CA GLU A 62 -9.15 -5.12 5.32
C GLU A 62 -8.22 -4.69 6.45
N THR A 63 -6.91 -4.87 6.28
CA THR A 63 -5.90 -4.46 7.26
C THR A 63 -5.89 -2.95 7.49
N LEU A 64 -5.88 -2.17 6.39
CA LEU A 64 -5.90 -0.71 6.45
C LEU A 64 -7.23 -0.18 7.04
N ALA A 65 -8.36 -0.78 6.67
CA ALA A 65 -9.65 -0.43 7.22
C ALA A 65 -9.71 -0.71 8.74
N ALA A 66 -9.17 -1.83 9.21
CA ALA A 66 -9.08 -2.14 10.64
C ALA A 66 -8.19 -1.14 11.39
N TYR A 67 -7.05 -0.75 10.81
CA TYR A 67 -6.17 0.27 11.36
C TYR A 67 -6.87 1.63 11.49
N PHE A 68 -7.52 2.11 10.43
CA PHE A 68 -8.27 3.38 10.48
C PHE A 68 -9.51 3.30 11.39
N GLY A 69 -10.08 2.10 11.57
CA GLY A 69 -11.15 1.84 12.54
C GLY A 69 -10.68 1.82 14.00
N GLY A 70 -9.38 2.00 14.27
CA GLY A 70 -8.83 2.05 15.63
C GLY A 70 -8.59 0.68 16.27
N ALA A 71 -8.53 -0.40 15.48
CA ALA A 71 -8.20 -1.72 15.99
C ALA A 71 -6.69 -1.78 16.35
N PRO A 72 -6.33 -1.99 17.63
CA PRO A 72 -4.92 -2.13 18.00
C PRO A 72 -4.34 -3.41 17.38
N GLY A 73 -3.08 -3.33 16.96
CA GLY A 73 -2.37 -4.49 16.44
C GLY A 73 -2.77 -4.95 15.04
N ALA A 74 -3.42 -4.10 14.23
CA ALA A 74 -3.79 -4.43 12.86
C ALA A 74 -2.60 -4.91 11.99
N PHE A 75 -1.37 -4.53 12.35
CA PHE A 75 -0.14 -4.93 11.68
C PHE A 75 0.77 -5.87 12.51
N ASP A 76 0.26 -6.42 13.62
CA ASP A 76 1.04 -7.27 14.53
C ASP A 76 1.31 -8.67 13.96
N ASP A 77 0.58 -9.09 12.91
CA ASP A 77 0.88 -10.31 12.15
C ASP A 77 1.75 -9.97 10.92
N PRO A 78 3.08 -10.14 11.00
CA PRO A 78 4.00 -9.84 9.90
C PRO A 78 3.85 -10.82 8.71
N CYS A 79 3.13 -11.93 8.87
CA CYS A 79 2.86 -12.86 7.77
C CYS A 79 1.61 -12.49 6.97
N ALA A 80 0.72 -11.65 7.51
CA ALA A 80 -0.56 -11.36 6.89
C ALA A 80 -0.45 -10.41 5.67
N LEU A 81 0.56 -9.54 5.62
CA LEU A 81 0.71 -8.55 4.56
C LEU A 81 2.17 -8.39 4.10
N PRO A 82 2.62 -9.15 3.08
CA PRO A 82 3.97 -8.99 2.54
C PRO A 82 4.15 -7.57 1.98
N LEU A 83 5.26 -6.93 2.32
CA LEU A 83 5.65 -5.61 1.82
C LEU A 83 6.77 -5.75 0.80
N ALA A 84 6.65 -5.07 -0.34
CA ALA A 84 7.64 -5.04 -1.40
C ALA A 84 8.01 -3.59 -1.78
N PRO A 85 8.46 -2.76 -0.82
CA PRO A 85 8.71 -1.35 -1.09
C PRO A 85 9.89 -1.18 -2.06
N ARG A 86 9.72 -0.30 -3.05
CA ARG A 86 10.78 0.06 -4.01
C ARG A 86 11.41 1.38 -3.60
N GLY A 87 12.73 1.36 -3.45
CA GLY A 87 13.50 2.53 -3.02
C GLY A 87 14.99 2.24 -3.02
N THR A 88 15.79 3.29 -2.91
CA THR A 88 17.25 3.20 -2.74
C THR A 88 17.62 2.42 -1.47
N ASP A 89 18.83 1.88 -1.41
CA ASP A 89 19.36 1.21 -0.21
C ASP A 89 19.26 2.07 1.05
N PHE A 90 19.43 3.39 0.91
CA PHE A 90 19.26 4.33 2.02
C PHE A 90 17.81 4.37 2.50
N GLN A 91 16.85 4.51 1.58
CA GLN A 91 15.42 4.52 1.93
C GLN A 91 14.98 3.22 2.59
N GLN A 92 15.40 2.07 2.07
CA GLN A 92 15.07 0.78 2.66
C GLN A 92 15.57 0.66 4.10
N ARG A 93 16.82 1.06 4.37
CA ARG A 93 17.37 1.10 5.73
C ARG A 93 16.59 2.05 6.65
N VAL A 94 16.18 3.22 6.15
CA VAL A 94 15.34 4.14 6.92
C VAL A 94 14.00 3.49 7.25
N TRP A 95 13.33 2.88 6.28
CA TRP A 95 12.04 2.23 6.48
C TRP A 95 12.11 1.03 7.44
N GLU A 96 13.19 0.25 7.40
CA GLU A 96 13.45 -0.80 8.40
C GLU A 96 13.48 -0.25 9.82
N GLN A 97 14.11 0.93 10.03
CA GLN A 97 14.15 1.56 11.35
C GLN A 97 12.79 2.15 11.77
N LEU A 98 12.00 2.66 10.82
CA LEU A 98 10.65 3.19 11.13
C LEU A 98 9.74 2.11 11.75
N ARG A 99 9.92 0.84 11.38
CA ARG A 99 9.14 -0.28 11.93
C ARG A 99 9.40 -0.55 13.41
N ALA A 100 10.49 -0.04 13.98
CA ALA A 100 10.80 -0.19 15.41
C ALA A 100 10.08 0.85 16.30
N ILE A 101 9.37 1.81 15.71
CA ILE A 101 8.60 2.81 16.43
C ILE A 101 7.31 2.17 16.94
N PRO A 102 7.03 2.17 18.27
CA PRO A 102 5.79 1.63 18.80
C PRO A 102 4.59 2.52 18.40
N THR A 103 3.46 1.87 18.11
CA THR A 103 2.16 2.51 17.85
C THR A 103 1.44 2.91 19.13
#